data_AF-A0A534NGS7-F1
#
_entry.id   AF-A0A534NGS7-F1
#
_cell.length_a   1.000
_cell.length_b   1.000
_cell.length_c   1.000
_cell.angle_alpha   90.00
_cell.angle_beta   90.00
_cell.angle_gamma   90.00
#
_symmetry.space_group_name_H-M   'P 1'
#
loop_
_entity.id
_entity.type
_entity.pdbx_description
1 polymer ?
#
loop_
_entity_poly.entity_id
_entity_poly.type
_entity_poly.pdbx_seq_one_letter_code
_entity_poly.pdbx_strand_id
1 'polypeptide(L)'
;MKANPVLHEGLQVYWIEGHAFVPYACVLALLAPIEFLTLFLPSLDPQAWMGPANLFKASSIAALILITFFVLKLTNQEFVPWKFQPLRRWLEQEGVSTSECAQAQLALLLGHALFFVSLSAPLLIWAGTVARAGAGVILTILLLLLLYSVAYGVWGLAAVSLWERKAENRQVFVRALFGVAVFLSALFYLPLNPIAYLLSYLGRKEMAVLVVGGWKGSATMVHLSFHFLLLVSGLVVYRLGLRRVGRH
;
A
#
# COMPACT_ATOMS: atom_id res chain seq x y z
N MET A 1 -11.60 24.80 -16.19
CA MET A 1 -11.22 24.60 -14.77
C MET A 1 -9.72 24.87 -14.66
N LYS A 2 -9.27 25.78 -13.80
CA LYS A 2 -7.82 25.94 -13.55
C LYS A 2 -7.28 24.61 -13.02
N ALA A 3 -6.16 24.13 -13.57
CA ALA A 3 -5.52 22.92 -13.07
C ALA A 3 -5.15 23.12 -11.59
N ASN A 4 -5.47 22.14 -10.75
CA ASN A 4 -5.10 22.18 -9.33
C ASN A 4 -3.55 22.19 -9.23
N PRO A 5 -2.94 23.22 -8.62
CA PRO A 5 -1.49 23.40 -8.67
C PRO A 5 -0.74 22.30 -7.90
N VAL A 6 -1.32 21.78 -6.81
CA VAL A 6 -0.74 20.67 -6.03
C VAL A 6 -0.73 19.38 -6.87
N LEU A 7 -1.82 19.13 -7.60
CA LEU A 7 -1.89 17.98 -8.51
C LEU A 7 -0.89 18.13 -9.66
N HIS A 8 -0.78 19.33 -10.22
CA HIS A 8 0.15 19.63 -11.30
C HIS A 8 1.61 19.43 -10.87
N GLU A 9 2.00 19.93 -9.70
CA GLU A 9 3.33 19.69 -9.11
C GLU A 9 3.60 18.19 -8.96
N GLY A 10 2.65 17.44 -8.38
CA GLY A 10 2.80 15.99 -8.23
C GLY A 10 2.95 15.26 -9.56
N LEU A 11 2.18 15.62 -10.58
CA LEU A 11 2.30 15.05 -11.92
C LEU A 11 3.64 15.42 -12.57
N GLN A 12 4.07 16.66 -12.44
CA GLN A 12 5.34 17.13 -12.95
C GLN A 12 6.50 16.32 -12.34
N VAL A 13 6.57 16.25 -11.01
CA VAL A 13 7.66 15.59 -10.29
C VAL A 13 7.65 14.07 -10.52
N TYR A 14 6.49 13.42 -10.37
CA TYR A 14 6.46 11.97 -10.40
C TYR A 14 6.47 11.38 -11.81
N TRP A 15 5.77 12.00 -12.77
CA TRP A 15 5.54 11.44 -14.09
C TRP A 15 6.38 12.09 -15.18
N ILE A 16 6.43 13.43 -15.22
CA ILE A 16 7.14 14.14 -16.29
C ILE A 16 8.66 14.12 -16.04
N GLU A 17 9.09 14.39 -14.81
CA GLU A 17 10.49 14.25 -14.38
C GLU A 17 10.87 12.79 -14.10
N GLY A 18 9.88 11.89 -14.03
CA GLY A 18 10.09 10.44 -13.94
C GLY A 18 10.53 9.95 -12.55
N HIS A 19 10.40 10.75 -11.49
CA HIS A 19 10.87 10.33 -10.15
C HIS A 19 10.10 9.15 -9.56
N ALA A 20 8.87 8.88 -10.01
CA ALA A 20 8.14 7.67 -9.62
C ALA A 20 8.55 6.42 -10.43
N PHE A 21 9.30 6.56 -11.53
CA PHE A 21 9.70 5.40 -12.34
C PHE A 21 10.71 4.51 -11.63
N VAL A 22 11.55 5.08 -10.75
CA VAL A 22 12.48 4.29 -9.93
C VAL A 22 11.73 3.28 -9.07
N PRO A 23 10.79 3.68 -8.18
CA PRO A 23 10.05 2.69 -7.39
C PRO A 23 9.19 1.75 -8.24
N TYR A 24 8.64 2.20 -9.38
CA TYR A 24 7.93 1.30 -10.31
C TYR A 24 8.84 0.21 -10.89
N ALA A 25 10.03 0.61 -11.37
CA ALA A 25 11.02 -0.32 -11.88
C ALA A 25 11.52 -1.27 -10.79
N CYS A 26 11.72 -0.79 -9.55
CA CYS A 26 12.09 -1.63 -8.42
C CYS A 26 11.04 -2.72 -8.13
N VAL A 27 9.74 -2.42 -8.24
CA VAL A 27 8.70 -3.45 -8.08
C VAL A 27 8.88 -4.57 -9.09
N LEU A 28 9.05 -4.24 -10.37
CA LEU A 28 9.27 -5.25 -11.41
C LEU A 28 10.59 -6.01 -11.23
N ALA A 29 11.67 -5.27 -10.95
CA ALA A 29 13.01 -5.82 -10.78
C ALA A 29 13.14 -6.74 -9.56
N LEU A 30 12.24 -6.64 -8.59
CA LEU A 30 12.19 -7.54 -7.43
C LEU A 30 11.13 -8.64 -7.59
N LEU A 31 9.96 -8.30 -8.12
CA LEU A 31 8.88 -9.27 -8.29
C LEU A 31 9.26 -10.36 -9.29
N ALA A 32 9.80 -9.99 -10.47
CA ALA A 32 10.15 -10.98 -11.49
C ALA A 32 11.22 -11.99 -11.03
N PRO A 33 12.32 -11.60 -10.36
CA PRO A 33 13.23 -12.58 -9.77
C PRO A 33 12.58 -13.44 -8.70
N ILE A 34 11.69 -12.91 -7.86
CA ILE A 34 10.96 -13.73 -6.87
C ILE A 34 10.12 -14.80 -7.57
N GLU A 35 9.42 -14.47 -8.66
CA GLU A 35 8.65 -15.45 -9.43
C GLU A 35 9.56 -16.51 -10.04
N PHE A 36 10.65 -16.09 -10.68
CA PHE A 36 11.64 -16.98 -11.28
C PHE A 36 12.24 -17.93 -10.25
N LEU A 37 12.71 -17.39 -9.12
CA LEU A 37 13.27 -18.18 -8.02
C LEU A 37 12.24 -19.14 -7.44
N THR A 38 10.98 -18.73 -7.30
CA THR A 38 9.90 -19.61 -6.79
C THR A 38 9.59 -20.77 -7.74
N LEU A 39 9.79 -20.59 -9.05
CA LEU A 39 9.58 -21.63 -10.05
C LEU A 39 10.74 -22.60 -10.19
N PHE A 40 11.97 -22.09 -10.11
CA PHE A 40 13.16 -22.82 -10.55
C PHE A 40 14.12 -23.21 -9.44
N LEU A 41 14.04 -22.62 -8.24
CA LEU A 41 14.88 -23.08 -7.12
C LEU A 41 14.29 -24.35 -6.49
N PRO A 42 15.05 -25.45 -6.41
CA PRO A 42 14.64 -26.61 -5.64
C PRO A 42 14.58 -26.24 -4.15
N SER A 43 13.45 -26.52 -3.49
CA SER A 43 13.37 -26.40 -2.04
C SER A 43 14.25 -27.46 -1.37
N LEU A 44 14.93 -27.08 -0.28
CA LEU A 44 15.73 -28.02 0.52
C LEU A 44 14.88 -29.09 1.21
N ASP A 45 13.56 -28.86 1.31
CA ASP A 45 12.57 -29.81 1.81
C ASP A 45 11.63 -30.24 0.65
N PRO A 46 11.61 -31.54 0.27
CA PRO A 46 10.71 -32.10 -0.73
C PRO A 46 9.21 -31.98 -0.38
N GLN A 47 8.86 -31.84 0.91
CA GLN A 47 7.47 -31.63 1.34
C GLN A 47 7.04 -30.15 1.30
N ALA A 48 8.00 -29.22 1.31
CA ALA A 48 7.77 -27.78 1.25
C ALA A 48 7.99 -27.20 -0.15
N TRP A 49 7.52 -27.91 -1.18
CA TRP A 49 7.84 -27.60 -2.58
C TRP A 49 7.49 -26.14 -2.93
N MET A 50 8.53 -25.31 -3.09
CA MET A 50 8.46 -24.09 -3.89
C MET A 50 8.28 -24.55 -5.33
N GLY A 51 7.10 -24.33 -5.88
CA GLY A 51 6.71 -24.85 -7.17
C GLY A 51 5.47 -24.14 -7.68
N PRO A 52 4.92 -24.57 -8.84
CA PRO A 52 3.79 -23.90 -9.49
C PRO A 52 2.61 -23.60 -8.55
N ALA A 53 2.36 -24.47 -7.56
CA ALA A 53 1.28 -24.32 -6.59
C ALA A 53 1.49 -23.18 -5.56
N ASN A 54 2.73 -22.78 -5.30
CA ASN A 54 3.07 -21.71 -4.36
C ASN A 54 3.49 -20.41 -5.05
N LEU A 55 3.77 -20.45 -6.37
CA LEU A 55 4.11 -19.28 -7.17
C LEU A 55 3.14 -18.13 -6.95
N PHE A 56 1.85 -18.36 -7.15
CA PHE A 56 0.85 -17.30 -7.00
C PHE A 56 0.78 -16.73 -5.58
N LYS A 57 1.01 -17.54 -4.55
CA LYS A 57 1.06 -17.08 -3.15
C LYS A 57 2.29 -16.19 -2.91
N ALA A 58 3.47 -16.67 -3.30
CA ALA A 58 4.72 -15.95 -3.12
C ALA A 58 4.69 -14.61 -3.88
N SER A 59 4.27 -14.62 -5.14
CA SER A 59 4.11 -13.41 -5.96
C SER A 59 3.13 -12.41 -5.35
N SER A 60 1.98 -12.89 -4.85
CA SER A 60 0.97 -12.03 -4.24
C SER A 60 1.48 -11.35 -2.97
N ILE A 61 2.25 -12.07 -2.14
CA ILE A 61 2.86 -11.52 -0.92
C ILE A 61 3.96 -10.54 -1.27
N ALA A 62 4.84 -10.89 -2.22
CA ALA A 62 5.88 -9.99 -2.69
C ALA A 62 5.29 -8.69 -3.24
N ALA A 63 4.26 -8.78 -4.09
CA ALA A 63 3.53 -7.63 -4.60
C ALA A 63 2.91 -6.81 -3.47
N LEU A 64 2.26 -7.44 -2.48
CA LEU A 64 1.72 -6.72 -1.31
C LEU A 64 2.79 -5.89 -0.61
N ILE A 65 3.91 -6.53 -0.25
CA ILE A 65 5.02 -5.93 0.50
C ILE A 65 5.58 -4.75 -0.30
N LEU A 66 5.93 -4.99 -1.56
CA LEU A 66 6.58 -4.01 -2.42
C LEU A 66 5.67 -2.82 -2.70
N ILE A 67 4.42 -3.05 -3.11
CA ILE A 67 3.47 -1.99 -3.43
C ILE A 67 3.19 -1.15 -2.18
N THR A 68 2.89 -1.80 -1.05
CA THR A 68 2.61 -1.08 0.21
C THR A 68 3.78 -0.21 0.63
N PHE A 69 4.99 -0.75 0.60
CA PHE A 69 6.21 -0.04 0.97
C PHE A 69 6.45 1.18 0.07
N PHE A 70 6.39 1.00 -1.25
CA PHE A 70 6.66 2.08 -2.20
C PHE A 70 5.57 3.15 -2.22
N VAL A 71 4.30 2.77 -2.09
CA VAL A 71 3.19 3.73 -2.00
C VAL A 71 3.30 4.58 -0.72
N LEU A 72 3.63 3.96 0.41
CA LEU A 72 3.90 4.67 1.66
C LEU A 72 5.06 5.68 1.50
N LYS A 73 6.16 5.28 0.87
CA LYS A 73 7.30 6.17 0.64
C LYS A 73 7.01 7.30 -0.34
N LEU A 74 6.29 7.02 -1.41
CA LEU A 74 5.90 8.02 -2.42
C LEU A 74 4.97 9.07 -1.80
N THR A 75 3.91 8.64 -1.13
CA THR A 75 3.00 9.56 -0.43
C THR A 75 3.68 10.33 0.70
N ASN A 76 4.71 9.75 1.32
CA ASN A 76 5.55 10.43 2.29
C ASN A 76 6.61 11.37 1.67
N GLN A 77 6.63 11.50 0.33
CA GLN A 77 7.58 12.30 -0.43
C GLN A 77 9.06 11.97 -0.10
N GLU A 78 9.37 10.72 0.26
CA GLU A 78 10.70 10.33 0.74
C GLU A 78 11.76 10.32 -0.37
N PHE A 79 11.37 10.10 -1.63
CA PHE A 79 12.30 9.95 -2.75
C PHE A 79 12.90 11.29 -3.23
N VAL A 80 12.08 12.34 -3.31
CA VAL A 80 12.49 13.66 -3.81
C VAL A 80 11.89 14.80 -2.98
N PRO A 81 12.13 14.84 -1.67
CA PRO A 81 11.49 15.81 -0.76
C PRO A 81 11.80 17.27 -1.12
N TRP A 82 12.94 17.55 -1.76
CA TRP A 82 13.35 18.91 -2.14
C TRP A 82 12.61 19.47 -3.37
N LYS A 83 11.90 18.62 -4.12
CA LYS A 83 11.13 19.01 -5.31
C LYS A 83 9.73 19.48 -4.98
N PHE A 84 9.20 19.11 -3.82
CA PHE A 84 7.87 19.50 -3.39
C PHE A 84 7.91 20.79 -2.60
N GLN A 85 7.01 21.70 -2.95
CA GLN A 85 6.74 22.84 -2.09
C GLN A 85 6.13 22.38 -0.77
N PRO A 86 6.44 23.07 0.35
CA PRO A 86 5.77 22.84 1.61
C PRO A 86 4.25 23.03 1.45
N LEU A 87 3.45 22.12 2.03
CA LEU A 87 2.01 22.28 2.25
C LEU A 87 1.67 23.64 2.83
N ARG A 88 2.49 24.16 3.74
CA ARG A 88 2.28 25.49 4.33
C ARG A 88 2.22 26.59 3.26
N ARG A 89 3.10 26.53 2.26
CA ARG A 89 3.14 27.50 1.16
C ARG A 89 1.86 27.43 0.33
N TRP A 90 1.42 26.22 -0.01
CA TRP A 90 0.17 26.04 -0.77
C TRP A 90 -1.06 26.57 -0.03
N LEU A 91 -1.18 26.30 1.27
CA LEU A 91 -2.36 26.64 2.06
C LEU A 91 -2.41 28.11 2.49
N GLU A 92 -1.29 28.69 2.90
CA GLU A 92 -1.24 30.07 3.44
C GLU A 92 -0.88 31.11 2.38
N GLN A 93 0.10 30.84 1.52
CA GLN A 93 0.66 31.84 0.61
C GLN A 93 -0.06 31.84 -0.75
N GLU A 94 -0.31 30.64 -1.29
CA GLU A 94 -0.98 30.47 -2.58
C GLU A 94 -2.52 30.35 -2.44
N GLY A 95 -3.03 30.32 -1.20
CA GLY A 95 -4.46 30.33 -0.90
C GLY A 95 -5.24 29.09 -1.35
N VAL A 96 -4.56 27.96 -1.59
CA VAL A 96 -5.21 26.70 -1.97
C VAL A 96 -6.04 26.18 -0.80
N SER A 97 -7.30 25.79 -1.05
CA SER A 97 -8.14 25.27 0.04
C SER A 97 -7.64 23.91 0.54
N THR A 98 -7.87 23.64 1.83
CA THR A 98 -7.53 22.32 2.41
C THR A 98 -8.21 21.16 1.69
N SER A 99 -9.41 21.37 1.16
CA SER A 99 -10.14 20.38 0.35
C SER A 99 -9.49 20.13 -1.00
N GLU A 100 -9.05 21.16 -1.71
CA GLU A 100 -8.39 21.03 -3.01
C GLU A 100 -7.02 20.34 -2.87
N CYS A 101 -6.26 20.71 -1.82
CA CYS A 101 -5.01 20.03 -1.51
C CYS A 101 -5.24 18.54 -1.20
N ALA A 102 -6.24 18.24 -0.35
CA ALA A 102 -6.60 16.86 -0.02
C ALA A 102 -7.02 16.04 -1.25
N GLN A 103 -7.87 16.59 -2.11
CA GLN A 103 -8.31 15.93 -3.34
C GLN A 103 -7.14 15.65 -4.28
N ALA A 104 -6.22 16.61 -4.46
CA ALA A 104 -5.04 16.42 -5.29
C ALA A 104 -4.13 15.31 -4.79
N GLN A 105 -3.78 15.32 -3.50
CA GLN A 105 -2.88 14.32 -2.91
C GLN A 105 -3.52 12.93 -2.84
N LEU A 106 -4.82 12.84 -2.58
CA LEU A 106 -5.56 11.57 -2.64
C LEU A 106 -5.66 11.05 -4.08
N ALA A 107 -5.86 11.92 -5.07
CA ALA A 107 -5.85 11.52 -6.47
C ALA A 107 -4.47 10.99 -6.90
N LEU A 108 -3.38 11.63 -6.46
CA LEU A 108 -2.02 11.13 -6.69
C LEU A 108 -1.80 9.77 -6.03
N LEU A 109 -2.20 9.59 -4.76
CA LEU A 109 -2.15 8.30 -4.07
C LEU A 109 -2.91 7.21 -4.84
N LEU A 110 -4.16 7.47 -5.24
CA LEU A 110 -4.95 6.52 -6.01
C LEU A 110 -4.30 6.19 -7.35
N GLY A 111 -3.76 7.21 -8.04
CA GLY A 111 -3.03 7.02 -9.29
C GLY A 111 -1.80 6.12 -9.13
N HIS A 112 -0.98 6.36 -8.10
CA HIS A 112 0.16 5.50 -7.78
C HIS A 112 -0.27 4.07 -7.45
N ALA A 113 -1.26 3.91 -6.56
CA ALA A 113 -1.76 2.59 -6.16
C ALA A 113 -2.29 1.78 -7.35
N LEU A 114 -3.14 2.39 -8.19
CA LEU A 114 -3.66 1.79 -9.41
C LEU A 114 -2.53 1.43 -10.38
N PHE A 115 -1.54 2.31 -10.55
CA PHE A 115 -0.42 2.03 -11.44
C PHE A 115 0.42 0.86 -10.95
N PHE A 116 0.76 0.79 -9.66
CA PHE A 116 1.50 -0.33 -9.08
C PHE A 116 0.75 -1.67 -9.22
N VAL A 117 -0.56 -1.69 -8.96
CA VAL A 117 -1.37 -2.90 -9.14
C VAL A 117 -1.41 -3.29 -10.61
N SER A 118 -1.61 -2.34 -11.51
CA SER A 118 -1.63 -2.57 -12.96
C SER A 118 -0.29 -3.08 -13.47
N LEU A 119 0.81 -2.54 -12.96
CA LEU A 119 2.18 -2.95 -13.29
C LEU A 119 2.46 -4.38 -12.83
N SER A 120 1.92 -4.77 -11.68
CA SER A 120 2.10 -6.11 -11.12
C SER A 120 1.13 -7.13 -11.73
N ALA A 121 0.02 -6.68 -12.33
CA ALA A 121 -1.05 -7.55 -12.81
C ALA A 121 -0.60 -8.57 -13.86
N PRO A 122 0.23 -8.27 -14.88
CA PRO A 122 0.69 -9.28 -15.84
C PRO A 122 1.42 -10.45 -15.17
N LEU A 123 2.33 -10.15 -14.24
CA LEU A 123 3.09 -11.16 -13.49
C LEU A 123 2.16 -11.98 -12.58
N LEU A 124 1.25 -11.31 -11.85
CA LEU A 124 0.28 -11.99 -10.98
C LEU A 124 -0.74 -12.84 -11.75
N ILE A 125 -1.20 -12.38 -12.91
CA ILE A 125 -2.09 -13.15 -13.79
C ILE A 125 -1.37 -14.40 -14.28
N TRP A 126 -0.12 -14.25 -14.72
CA TRP A 126 0.71 -15.37 -15.16
C TRP A 126 0.99 -16.38 -14.04
N ALA A 127 1.41 -15.89 -12.86
CA ALA A 127 1.58 -16.72 -11.68
C ALA A 127 0.28 -17.43 -11.29
N GLY A 128 -0.85 -16.73 -11.38
CA GLY A 128 -2.19 -17.27 -11.14
C GLY A 128 -2.58 -18.36 -12.12
N THR A 129 -2.32 -18.21 -13.42
CA THR A 129 -2.60 -19.26 -14.42
C THR A 129 -1.71 -20.48 -14.23
N VAL A 130 -0.43 -20.31 -13.92
CA VAL A 130 0.48 -21.42 -13.59
C VAL A 130 -0.01 -22.19 -12.35
N ALA A 131 -0.47 -21.46 -11.32
CA ALA A 131 -1.06 -22.05 -10.11
C ALA A 131 -2.50 -22.54 -10.31
N ARG A 132 -3.08 -22.42 -11.51
CA ARG A 132 -4.48 -22.74 -11.84
C ARG A 132 -5.50 -22.04 -10.93
N ALA A 133 -5.20 -20.82 -10.51
CA ALA A 133 -6.12 -19.98 -9.76
C ALA A 133 -7.30 -19.55 -10.66
N GLY A 134 -8.52 -19.57 -10.11
CA GLY A 134 -9.69 -19.05 -10.82
C GLY A 134 -9.63 -17.53 -10.99
N ALA A 135 -10.23 -17.00 -12.07
CA ALA A 135 -10.23 -15.56 -12.37
C ALA A 135 -10.76 -14.70 -11.21
N GLY A 136 -11.78 -15.17 -10.49
CA GLY A 136 -12.32 -14.48 -9.31
C GLY A 136 -11.30 -14.36 -8.17
N VAL A 137 -10.43 -15.36 -7.99
CA VAL A 137 -9.35 -15.31 -7.00
C VAL A 137 -8.32 -14.28 -7.41
N ILE A 138 -7.89 -14.28 -8.67
CA ILE A 138 -6.93 -13.29 -9.20
C ILE A 138 -7.46 -11.87 -9.03
N LEU A 139 -8.72 -11.63 -9.42
CA LEU A 139 -9.37 -10.33 -9.25
C LEU A 139 -9.41 -9.92 -7.78
N THR A 140 -9.75 -10.84 -6.87
CA THR A 140 -9.77 -10.56 -5.43
C THR A 140 -8.39 -10.15 -4.92
N ILE A 141 -7.31 -10.81 -5.36
CA ILE A 141 -5.95 -10.44 -4.98
C ILE A 141 -5.62 -9.03 -5.47
N LEU A 142 -5.92 -8.69 -6.73
CA LEU A 142 -5.67 -7.34 -7.25
C LEU A 142 -6.45 -6.27 -6.47
N LEU A 143 -7.71 -6.55 -6.10
CA LEU A 143 -8.52 -5.66 -5.28
C LEU A 143 -7.99 -5.52 -3.85
N LEU A 144 -7.50 -6.60 -3.25
CA LEU A 144 -6.88 -6.56 -1.92
C LEU A 144 -5.58 -5.75 -1.96
N LEU A 145 -4.73 -5.93 -2.98
CA LEU A 145 -3.52 -5.12 -3.17
C LEU A 145 -3.85 -3.63 -3.31
N LEU A 146 -4.90 -3.29 -4.04
CA LEU A 146 -5.40 -1.91 -4.14
C LEU A 146 -5.90 -1.40 -2.79
N LEU A 147 -6.72 -2.18 -2.08
CA LEU A 147 -7.23 -1.81 -0.76
C LEU A 147 -6.09 -1.52 0.22
N TYR A 148 -5.11 -2.42 0.35
CA TYR A 148 -3.99 -2.26 1.28
C TYR A 148 -3.11 -1.08 0.90
N SER A 149 -2.78 -0.92 -0.38
CA SER A 149 -1.94 0.18 -0.83
C SER A 149 -2.57 1.54 -0.55
N VAL A 150 -3.89 1.68 -0.71
CA VAL A 150 -4.61 2.92 -0.34
C VAL A 150 -4.72 3.06 1.17
N ALA A 151 -5.13 2.01 1.89
CA ALA A 151 -5.30 2.01 3.34
C ALA A 151 -4.02 2.42 4.06
N TYR A 152 -2.87 1.92 3.63
CA TYR A 152 -1.58 2.27 4.19
C TYR A 152 -1.03 3.58 3.60
N GLY A 153 -1.18 3.82 2.30
CA GLY A 153 -0.69 5.03 1.63
C GLY A 153 -1.25 6.34 2.21
N VAL A 154 -2.50 6.34 2.68
CA VAL A 154 -3.07 7.50 3.37
C VAL A 154 -2.27 7.90 4.62
N TRP A 155 -1.64 6.95 5.30
CA TRP A 155 -0.79 7.26 6.45
C TRP A 155 0.54 7.90 6.06
N GLY A 156 1.04 7.69 4.84
CA GLY A 156 2.15 8.47 4.30
C GLY A 156 1.77 9.95 4.10
N LEU A 157 0.56 10.20 3.59
CA LEU A 157 0.01 11.56 3.51
C LEU A 157 -0.18 12.20 4.90
N ALA A 158 -0.69 11.42 5.87
CA ALA A 158 -0.81 11.87 7.26
C ALA A 158 0.55 12.22 7.87
N ALA A 159 1.59 11.42 7.59
CA ALA A 159 2.94 11.69 8.07
C ALA A 159 3.48 13.03 7.54
N VAL A 160 3.29 13.30 6.24
CA VAL A 160 3.70 14.57 5.62
C VAL A 160 2.94 15.75 6.21
N SER A 161 1.64 15.62 6.46
CA SER A 161 0.84 16.73 7.02
C SER A 161 1.12 17.00 8.50
N LEU A 162 1.47 15.97 9.29
CA LEU A 162 1.80 16.13 10.71
C LEU A 162 3.23 16.60 10.97
N TRP A 163 4.17 16.16 10.14
CA TRP A 163 5.61 16.34 10.35
C TRP A 163 6.34 16.87 9.11
N GLU A 164 5.71 17.77 8.36
CA GLU A 164 6.23 18.38 7.13
C GLU A 164 7.73 18.74 7.21
N ARG A 165 8.16 19.40 8.29
CA ARG A 165 9.55 19.85 8.50
C ARG A 165 10.47 18.83 9.18
N LYS A 166 9.93 17.72 9.69
CA LYS A 166 10.67 16.70 10.46
C LYS A 166 10.79 15.42 9.65
N ALA A 167 11.66 15.44 8.64
CA ALA A 167 11.84 14.32 7.72
C ALA A 167 12.15 12.99 8.42
N GLU A 168 12.98 13.03 9.47
CA GLU A 168 13.33 11.85 10.28
C GLU A 168 12.09 11.24 10.93
N ASN A 169 11.25 12.04 11.60
CA ASN A 169 10.02 11.57 12.24
C ASN A 169 9.08 10.91 11.24
N ARG A 170 8.95 11.51 10.05
CA ARG A 170 8.14 10.94 8.96
C ARG A 170 8.66 9.57 8.55
N GLN A 171 9.97 9.44 8.32
CA GLN A 171 10.59 8.18 7.90
C GLN A 171 10.47 7.09 8.98
N VAL A 172 10.72 7.43 10.25
CA VAL A 172 10.56 6.52 11.38
C VAL A 172 9.11 6.06 11.47
N PHE A 173 8.15 6.98 11.40
CA PHE A 173 6.73 6.65 11.44
C PHE A 173 6.33 5.70 10.30
N VAL A 174 6.69 6.02 9.06
CA VAL A 174 6.34 5.18 7.90
C VAL A 174 6.96 3.78 7.98
N ARG A 175 8.23 3.68 8.38
CA ARG A 175 8.92 2.39 8.53
C ARG A 175 8.35 1.58 9.69
N ALA A 176 8.06 2.22 10.82
CA ALA A 176 7.44 1.57 11.97
C ALA A 176 6.02 1.10 11.65
N LEU A 177 5.21 1.93 10.97
CA LEU A 177 3.87 1.56 10.53
C LEU A 177 3.91 0.35 9.59
N PHE A 178 4.80 0.37 8.60
CA PHE A 178 5.01 -0.77 7.70
C PHE A 178 5.41 -2.03 8.47
N GLY A 179 6.39 -1.92 9.36
CA GLY A 179 6.86 -3.01 10.22
C GLY A 179 5.73 -3.62 11.06
N VAL A 180 4.95 -2.76 11.72
CA VAL A 180 3.83 -3.18 12.56
C VAL A 180 2.72 -3.81 11.72
N ALA A 181 2.28 -3.15 10.65
CA ALA A 181 1.15 -3.60 9.84
C ALA A 181 1.45 -4.90 9.10
N VAL A 182 2.66 -5.05 8.56
CA VAL A 182 3.01 -6.17 7.67
C VAL A 182 3.64 -7.35 8.42
N PHE A 183 4.41 -7.11 9.49
CA PHE A 183 5.13 -8.19 10.19
C PHE A 183 4.61 -8.44 11.61
N LEU A 184 4.38 -7.40 12.41
CA LEU A 184 4.06 -7.59 13.83
C LEU A 184 2.57 -7.80 14.12
N SER A 185 1.67 -7.38 13.21
CA SER A 185 0.21 -7.52 13.39
C SER A 185 -0.23 -8.97 13.57
N ALA A 186 0.54 -9.94 13.03
CA ALA A 186 0.28 -11.36 13.19
C ALA A 186 0.41 -11.84 14.64
N LEU A 187 1.18 -11.12 15.48
CA LEU A 187 1.39 -11.47 16.89
C LEU A 187 0.17 -11.17 17.76
N PHE A 188 -0.69 -10.24 17.34
CA PHE A 188 -1.87 -9.84 18.10
C PHE A 188 -3.10 -10.65 17.73
N TYR A 189 -3.41 -10.70 16.43
CA TYR A 189 -4.51 -11.49 15.91
C TYR A 189 -4.23 -11.77 14.44
N LEU A 190 -4.01 -13.04 14.11
CA LEU A 190 -3.53 -13.48 12.80
C LEU A 190 -4.37 -12.93 11.62
N PRO A 191 -5.72 -12.85 11.71
CA PRO A 191 -6.54 -12.24 10.68
C PRO A 191 -6.34 -10.74 10.48
N LEU A 192 -5.64 -10.00 11.34
CA LEU A 192 -5.32 -8.57 11.07
C LEU A 192 -4.09 -8.40 10.20
N ASN A 193 -3.28 -9.46 10.05
CA ASN A 193 -2.09 -9.39 9.26
C ASN A 193 -2.41 -9.62 7.77
N PRO A 194 -2.08 -8.69 6.88
CA PRO A 194 -2.42 -8.79 5.46
C PRO A 194 -1.69 -9.95 4.76
N ILE A 195 -0.46 -10.28 5.18
CA ILE A 195 0.28 -11.43 4.63
C ILE A 195 -0.40 -12.74 5.05
N ALA A 196 -0.66 -12.91 6.35
CA ALA A 196 -1.30 -14.10 6.88
C ALA A 196 -2.69 -14.30 6.28
N TYR A 197 -3.47 -13.22 6.14
CA TYR A 197 -4.78 -13.24 5.51
C TYR A 197 -4.69 -13.70 4.05
N LEU A 198 -3.80 -13.13 3.24
CA LEU A 198 -3.57 -13.55 1.85
C LEU A 198 -3.17 -15.03 1.76
N LEU A 199 -2.24 -15.47 2.62
CA LEU A 199 -1.79 -16.86 2.67
C LEU A 199 -2.93 -17.82 3.00
N SER A 200 -3.79 -17.46 3.95
CA SER A 200 -4.93 -18.30 4.33
C SER A 200 -5.99 -18.31 3.24
N TYR A 201 -6.29 -17.16 2.65
CA TYR A 201 -7.24 -17.03 1.55
C TYR A 201 -6.81 -17.86 0.33
N LEU A 202 -5.56 -17.69 -0.13
CA LEU A 202 -5.01 -18.45 -1.26
C LEU A 202 -4.76 -19.93 -0.92
N GLY A 203 -4.51 -20.24 0.34
CA GLY A 203 -4.39 -21.61 0.83
C GLY A 203 -5.72 -22.32 1.06
N ARG A 204 -6.86 -21.61 0.92
CA ARG A 204 -8.20 -22.08 1.33
C ARG A 204 -8.22 -22.62 2.75
N LYS A 205 -7.41 -22.03 3.63
CA LYS A 205 -7.34 -22.37 5.05
C LYS A 205 -8.33 -21.50 5.80
N GLU A 206 -9.08 -22.11 6.70
CA GLU A 206 -9.93 -21.37 7.62
C GLU A 206 -9.06 -20.65 8.65
N MET A 207 -9.39 -19.39 8.90
CA MET A 207 -8.82 -18.62 10.00
C MET A 207 -9.77 -18.66 11.20
N ALA A 208 -9.18 -18.59 12.39
CA ALA A 208 -9.96 -18.50 13.62
C ALA A 208 -10.96 -17.32 13.57
N VAL A 209 -12.19 -17.59 14.00
CA VAL A 209 -13.27 -16.60 14.12
C VAL A 209 -13.00 -15.71 15.32
N LEU A 210 -13.31 -14.41 15.23
CA LEU A 210 -13.23 -13.53 16.39
C LEU A 210 -14.45 -13.77 17.27
N VAL A 211 -14.22 -14.13 18.54
CA VAL A 211 -15.27 -14.29 19.54
C VAL A 211 -15.08 -13.25 20.63
N VAL A 212 -15.99 -12.28 20.73
CA VAL A 212 -15.96 -11.22 21.75
C VAL A 212 -17.37 -11.06 22.32
N GLY A 213 -17.56 -11.26 23.63
CA GLY A 213 -18.85 -11.05 24.29
C GLY A 213 -20.02 -11.86 23.70
N GLY A 214 -19.76 -13.07 23.18
CA GLY A 214 -20.76 -13.91 22.53
C GLY A 214 -21.01 -13.62 21.04
N TRP A 215 -20.52 -12.48 20.53
CA TRP A 215 -20.53 -12.18 19.10
C TRP A 215 -19.45 -12.98 18.37
N LYS A 216 -19.80 -13.56 17.22
CA LYS A 216 -18.90 -14.33 16.34
C LYS A 216 -18.76 -13.61 15.01
N GLY A 217 -17.58 -13.07 14.73
CA GLY A 217 -17.27 -12.41 13.47
C GLY A 217 -16.34 -13.24 12.59
N SER A 218 -16.71 -13.48 11.33
CA SER A 218 -15.84 -14.17 10.38
C SER A 218 -14.50 -13.43 10.23
N ALA A 219 -13.42 -14.19 10.04
CA ALA A 219 -12.08 -13.62 9.90
C ALA A 219 -12.00 -12.59 8.77
N THR A 220 -12.64 -12.85 7.62
CA THR A 220 -12.73 -11.90 6.49
C THR A 220 -13.44 -10.61 6.87
N MET A 221 -14.58 -10.69 7.55
CA MET A 221 -15.31 -9.48 7.96
C MET A 221 -14.47 -8.64 8.92
N VAL A 222 -13.83 -9.28 9.91
CA VAL A 222 -12.97 -8.59 10.88
C VAL A 222 -11.76 -7.97 10.21
N HIS A 223 -11.10 -8.72 9.33
CA HIS A 223 -9.94 -8.26 8.55
C HIS A 223 -10.29 -7.01 7.72
N LEU A 224 -11.33 -7.09 6.89
CA LEU A 224 -11.72 -5.98 6.02
C LEU A 224 -12.19 -4.78 6.83
N SER A 225 -12.96 -4.99 7.91
CA SER A 225 -13.41 -3.91 8.80
C SER A 225 -12.22 -3.21 9.45
N PHE A 226 -11.22 -3.96 9.91
CA PHE A 226 -10.02 -3.38 10.50
C PHE A 226 -9.24 -2.51 9.51
N HIS A 227 -8.96 -3.00 8.30
CA HIS A 227 -8.23 -2.21 7.31
C HIS A 227 -9.04 -1.02 6.77
N PHE A 228 -10.37 -1.15 6.72
CA PHE A 228 -11.24 -0.01 6.40
C PHE A 228 -11.23 1.04 7.51
N LEU A 229 -11.29 0.63 8.78
CA LEU A 229 -11.13 1.54 9.92
C LEU A 229 -9.74 2.21 9.92
N LEU A 230 -8.70 1.48 9.53
CA LEU A 230 -7.35 2.02 9.39
C LEU A 230 -7.27 3.07 8.27
N LEU A 231 -7.94 2.83 7.13
CA LEU A 231 -8.07 3.82 6.06
C LEU A 231 -8.82 5.06 6.53
N VAL A 232 -10.01 4.90 7.13
CA VAL A 232 -10.85 6.02 7.60
C VAL A 232 -10.12 6.83 8.67
N SER A 233 -9.51 6.18 9.65
CA SER A 233 -8.73 6.87 10.69
C SER A 233 -7.54 7.61 10.10
N GLY A 234 -6.82 7.01 9.15
CA GLY A 234 -5.75 7.68 8.40
C GLY A 234 -6.26 8.93 7.68
N LEU A 235 -7.42 8.86 7.02
CA LEU A 235 -8.03 10.01 6.33
C LEU A 235 -8.41 11.13 7.31
N VAL A 236 -8.96 10.78 8.48
CA VAL A 236 -9.28 11.73 9.53
C VAL A 236 -8.01 12.42 10.03
N VAL A 237 -6.97 11.66 10.37
CA VAL A 237 -5.69 12.19 10.85
C VAL A 237 -5.04 13.08 9.79
N TYR A 238 -5.02 12.64 8.53
CA TYR A 238 -4.50 13.41 7.42
C TYR A 238 -5.22 14.76 7.26
N ARG A 239 -6.56 14.75 7.28
CA ARG A 239 -7.39 15.96 7.19
C ARG A 239 -7.15 16.90 8.38
N LEU A 240 -7.00 16.36 9.59
CA LEU A 240 -6.67 17.15 10.78
C LEU A 240 -5.28 17.78 10.65
N GLY A 241 -4.31 17.05 10.13
CA GLY A 241 -2.97 17.55 9.82
C GLY A 241 -3.01 18.73 8.84
N LEU A 242 -3.70 18.60 7.70
CA LEU A 242 -3.85 19.71 6.74
C LEU A 242 -4.50 20.94 7.37
N ARG A 243 -5.56 20.75 8.16
CA ARG A 243 -6.24 21.85 8.86
C ARG A 243 -5.35 22.54 9.89
N ARG A 244 -4.46 21.80 10.54
CA ARG A 244 -3.47 22.37 11.46
C ARG A 244 -2.47 23.24 10.70
N VAL A 245 -2.00 22.79 9.53
CA VAL A 245 -1.07 23.56 8.70
C VAL A 245 -1.72 24.87 8.23
N GLY A 246 -2.94 24.82 7.69
CA GLY A 246 -3.62 26.02 7.15
C GLY A 246 -4.20 27.00 8.19
N ARG A 247 -3.95 26.81 9.50
CA ARG A 247 -4.39 27.72 10.58
C ARG A 247 -3.26 28.56 11.18
N HIS A 248 -2.01 28.31 10.78
CA HIS A 248 -0.83 29.02 11.26
C HIS A 248 -0.30 30.02 10.23
#